data_AF-A0A5J4NPS0-F1
#
_entry.id   AF-A0A5J4NPS0-F1
#
_cell.length_a   1.000
_cell.length_b   1.000
_cell.length_c   1.000
_cell.angle_alpha   90.00
_cell.angle_beta   90.00
_cell.angle_gamma   90.00
#
_symmetry.space_group_name_H-M   'P 1'
#
loop_
_entity.id
_entity.type
_entity.pdbx_description
1 polymer ?
#
loop_
_entity_poly.entity_id
_entity_poly.type
_entity_poly.pdbx_seq_one_letter_code
_entity_poly.pdbx_strand_id
1 'polypeptide(L)'
;ADVARFLEKASQSCAQSNDKLCKLPIATTEDHFSSYYQAALSDEDALGIELAVRYGQRLGLLSYNGSRYLAESKHKVALSSLLQRIRSSISKQPDTDSASSQPSAIPFGFDWFAATIFLLFNGDVNLSWTFLSEFAADLRSVYIWHTRSQLVSCSSSSGVANPFYVNACHFFDRILALECPDVYNTFLLVELSPSQIFVRWVKQCFWNYLDWGEIVDYLFICLLHPVPYFVYVVVAILRHLGESINRAKSEMPTEQEPQPEQMIVFLQEEPIRGFRLSDHMTYIDELHRRYDAQLDPIFSNLECTPK
;
A
#
# COMPACT_ATOMS: atom_id res chain seq x y z
N ALA A 1 4.75 6.78 -20.39
CA ALA A 1 4.96 5.65 -21.31
C ALA A 1 6.10 4.73 -20.83
N ASP A 2 7.24 5.27 -20.41
CA ASP A 2 8.38 4.45 -19.97
C ASP A 2 8.17 3.75 -18.62
N VAL A 3 7.52 4.42 -17.66
CA VAL A 3 7.16 3.84 -16.35
C VAL A 3 6.23 2.62 -16.48
N ALA A 4 5.17 2.73 -17.29
CA ALA A 4 4.22 1.63 -17.51
C ALA A 4 4.89 0.39 -18.15
N ARG A 5 5.77 0.60 -19.16
CA ARG A 5 6.55 -0.50 -19.76
C ARG A 5 7.54 -1.11 -18.77
N PHE A 6 8.09 -0.31 -17.89
CA PHE A 6 8.98 -0.80 -16.84
C PHE A 6 8.22 -1.67 -15.83
N LEU A 7 7.04 -1.23 -15.39
CA LEU A 7 6.19 -1.99 -14.47
C LEU A 7 5.71 -3.31 -15.09
N GLU A 8 5.41 -3.33 -16.39
CA GLU A 8 5.08 -4.55 -17.13
C GLU A 8 6.26 -5.53 -17.20
N LYS A 9 7.48 -5.04 -17.40
CA LYS A 9 8.69 -5.87 -17.31
C LYS A 9 8.97 -6.34 -15.88
N ALA A 10 8.71 -5.48 -14.89
CA ALA A 10 8.86 -5.82 -13.49
C ALA A 10 7.87 -6.93 -13.11
N SER A 11 6.59 -6.84 -13.50
CA SER A 11 5.58 -7.88 -13.23
C SER A 11 5.94 -9.22 -13.90
N GLN A 12 6.46 -9.19 -15.13
CA GLN A 12 6.96 -10.38 -15.81
C GLN A 12 8.15 -11.02 -15.10
N SER A 13 9.06 -10.21 -14.53
CA SER A 13 10.17 -10.70 -13.69
C SER A 13 9.69 -11.23 -12.34
N CYS A 14 8.66 -10.61 -11.75
CA CYS A 14 8.00 -11.04 -10.51
C CYS A 14 7.36 -12.43 -10.70
N ALA A 15 6.68 -12.65 -11.83
CA ALA A 15 6.02 -13.91 -12.17
C ALA A 15 6.99 -15.09 -12.41
N GLN A 16 8.29 -14.81 -12.59
CA GLN A 16 9.35 -15.82 -12.73
C GLN A 16 10.01 -16.20 -11.40
N SER A 17 9.75 -15.45 -10.32
CA SER A 17 10.22 -15.80 -8.97
C SER A 17 9.46 -17.02 -8.45
N ASN A 18 10.17 -17.98 -7.86
CA ASN A 18 9.66 -19.31 -7.51
C ASN A 18 8.80 -19.35 -6.22
N ASP A 19 8.49 -18.19 -5.62
CA ASP A 19 7.69 -18.09 -4.40
C ASP A 19 6.19 -18.22 -4.75
N LYS A 20 5.67 -19.44 -4.58
CA LYS A 20 4.31 -19.82 -5.00
C LYS A 20 3.24 -19.28 -4.06
N LEU A 21 2.86 -18.00 -4.19
CA LEU A 21 1.58 -17.53 -3.68
C LEU A 21 0.46 -17.75 -4.70
N CYS A 22 -0.76 -17.97 -4.21
CA CYS A 22 -1.94 -18.12 -5.07
C CYS A 22 -2.14 -16.86 -5.92
N LYS A 23 -2.11 -17.02 -7.25
CA LYS A 23 -2.46 -15.95 -8.20
C LYS A 23 -3.91 -15.52 -7.96
N LEU A 24 -4.22 -14.24 -8.19
CA LEU A 24 -5.62 -13.86 -8.37
C LEU A 24 -6.14 -14.59 -9.61
N PRO A 25 -7.35 -15.19 -9.57
CA PRO A 25 -7.88 -15.93 -10.70
C PRO A 25 -7.94 -15.02 -11.92
N ILE A 26 -7.15 -15.35 -12.95
CA ILE A 26 -7.20 -14.71 -14.25
C ILE A 26 -8.50 -15.20 -14.89
N ALA A 27 -9.51 -14.34 -14.97
CA ALA A 27 -10.63 -14.59 -15.88
C ALA A 27 -10.05 -14.63 -17.30
N THR A 28 -9.94 -15.83 -17.85
CA THR A 28 -9.52 -16.05 -19.24
C THR A 28 -10.43 -15.27 -20.16
N THR A 29 -9.81 -14.60 -21.13
CA THR A 29 -10.44 -13.86 -22.22
C THR A 29 -11.29 -14.81 -23.07
N GLU A 30 -12.49 -15.13 -22.60
CA GLU A 30 -13.61 -15.65 -23.39
C GLU A 30 -14.96 -15.61 -22.63
N ASP A 31 -15.02 -14.95 -21.46
CA ASP A 31 -16.30 -14.66 -20.82
C ASP A 31 -16.89 -13.39 -21.44
N HIS A 32 -17.83 -13.62 -22.36
CA HIS A 32 -18.83 -12.65 -22.78
C HIS A 32 -19.27 -11.76 -21.60
N PHE A 33 -19.47 -10.46 -21.88
CA PHE A 33 -20.15 -9.44 -21.05
C PHE A 33 -21.48 -9.96 -20.47
N SER A 34 -21.42 -10.85 -19.49
CA SER A 34 -22.58 -11.51 -18.92
C SER A 34 -22.47 -11.41 -17.41
N SER A 35 -23.17 -10.40 -16.87
CA SER A 35 -23.90 -10.48 -15.61
C SER A 35 -23.19 -11.18 -14.44
N TYR A 36 -21.90 -10.92 -14.23
CA TYR A 36 -21.22 -11.30 -13.00
C TYR A 36 -21.68 -10.34 -11.91
N TYR A 37 -22.18 -10.88 -10.79
CA TYR A 37 -22.51 -10.15 -9.58
C TYR A 37 -21.49 -9.02 -9.32
N GLN A 38 -21.91 -7.77 -9.58
CA GLN A 38 -21.11 -6.60 -9.24
C GLN A 38 -21.03 -6.57 -7.72
N ALA A 39 -19.88 -6.94 -7.17
CA ALA A 39 -19.61 -6.71 -5.75
C ALA A 39 -19.90 -5.23 -5.47
N ALA A 40 -20.84 -4.95 -4.57
CA ALA A 40 -21.23 -3.59 -4.28
C ALA A 40 -20.02 -2.83 -3.73
N LEU A 41 -19.74 -1.66 -4.30
CA LEU A 41 -18.74 -0.73 -3.76
C LEU A 41 -19.37 0.00 -2.58
N SER A 42 -18.57 0.30 -1.56
CA SER A 42 -19.02 1.07 -0.40
C SER A 42 -19.02 2.57 -0.72
N ASP A 43 -19.65 3.37 0.15
CA ASP A 43 -19.61 4.82 0.05
C ASP A 43 -18.17 5.36 0.19
N GLU A 44 -17.33 4.69 0.99
CA GLU A 44 -15.90 5.02 1.11
C GLU A 44 -15.16 4.82 -0.21
N ASP A 45 -15.50 3.78 -0.97
CA ASP A 45 -14.89 3.56 -2.29
C ASP A 45 -15.32 4.62 -3.28
N ALA A 46 -16.59 5.00 -3.27
CA ALA A 46 -17.08 6.05 -4.16
C ALA A 46 -16.31 7.36 -3.93
N LEU A 47 -16.05 7.71 -2.66
CA LEU A 47 -15.22 8.86 -2.29
C LEU A 47 -13.76 8.68 -2.71
N GLY A 48 -13.17 7.51 -2.44
CA GLY A 48 -11.79 7.20 -2.83
C GLY A 48 -11.58 7.26 -4.35
N ILE A 49 -12.51 6.71 -5.13
CA ILE A 49 -12.53 6.78 -6.60
C ILE A 49 -12.55 8.23 -7.07
N GLU A 50 -13.41 9.06 -6.46
CA GLU A 50 -13.48 10.48 -6.80
C GLU A 50 -12.17 11.22 -6.52
N LEU A 51 -11.59 10.98 -5.35
CA LEU A 51 -10.32 11.57 -4.96
C LEU A 51 -9.20 11.14 -5.92
N ALA A 52 -9.11 9.85 -6.22
CA ALA A 52 -8.08 9.30 -7.10
C ALA A 52 -8.18 9.85 -8.54
N VAL A 53 -9.38 9.88 -9.10
CA VAL A 53 -9.60 10.43 -10.45
C VAL A 53 -9.31 11.92 -10.50
N ARG A 54 -9.79 12.69 -9.50
CA ARG A 54 -9.51 14.13 -9.41
C ARG A 54 -8.01 14.40 -9.28
N TYR A 55 -7.31 13.61 -8.48
CA TYR A 55 -5.86 13.71 -8.31
C TYR A 55 -5.11 13.39 -9.61
N GLY A 56 -5.44 12.27 -10.28
CA GLY A 56 -4.84 11.89 -11.56
C GLY A 56 -5.08 12.93 -12.67
N GLN A 57 -6.25 13.59 -12.68
CA GLN A 57 -6.52 14.69 -13.60
C GLN A 57 -5.68 15.93 -13.29
N ARG A 58 -5.48 16.29 -12.01
CA ARG A 58 -4.62 17.41 -11.61
C ARG A 58 -3.16 17.19 -11.98
N LEU A 59 -2.69 15.95 -11.88
CA LEU A 59 -1.35 15.55 -12.30
C LEU A 59 -1.18 15.47 -13.82
N GLY A 60 -2.26 15.57 -14.60
CA GLY A 60 -2.24 15.41 -16.06
C GLY A 60 -2.06 13.98 -16.54
N LEU A 61 -2.19 12.97 -15.65
CA LEU A 61 -2.10 11.54 -15.97
C LEU A 61 -3.40 11.03 -16.61
N LEU A 62 -4.53 11.64 -16.24
CA LEU A 62 -5.85 11.30 -16.78
C LEU A 62 -6.41 12.44 -17.62
N SER A 63 -7.03 12.10 -18.74
CA SER A 63 -7.67 13.09 -19.61
C SER A 63 -8.78 13.86 -18.86
N TYR A 64 -8.74 15.19 -18.93
CA TYR A 64 -9.82 16.04 -18.44
C TYR A 64 -10.92 16.13 -19.49
N ASN A 65 -12.04 15.46 -19.25
CA ASN A 65 -13.17 15.45 -20.19
C ASN A 65 -14.07 16.68 -19.99
N GLY A 66 -13.53 17.91 -19.94
CA GLY A 66 -14.25 19.20 -20.08
C GLY A 66 -15.46 19.52 -19.18
N SER A 67 -16.05 18.57 -18.47
CA SER A 67 -17.24 18.73 -17.66
C SER A 67 -16.81 19.04 -16.24
N ARG A 68 -17.30 20.17 -15.74
CA ARG A 68 -17.12 20.64 -14.36
C ARG A 68 -17.68 19.63 -13.33
N TYR A 69 -18.46 18.64 -13.78
CA TYR A 69 -19.04 17.58 -12.96
C TYR A 69 -18.22 16.30 -13.07
N LEU A 70 -17.50 15.97 -12.00
CA LEU A 70 -16.76 14.70 -11.84
C LEU A 70 -17.66 13.45 -11.92
N ALA A 71 -18.98 13.59 -11.83
CA ALA A 71 -19.95 12.51 -11.81
C ALA A 71 -19.95 11.64 -13.08
N GLU A 72 -19.53 12.18 -14.23
CA GLU A 72 -19.61 11.48 -15.54
C GLU A 72 -18.22 11.18 -16.14
N SER A 73 -17.16 11.16 -15.32
CA SER A 73 -15.84 10.82 -15.82
C SER A 73 -15.76 9.34 -16.19
N LYS A 74 -15.39 9.03 -17.45
CA LYS A 74 -15.07 7.67 -17.91
C LYS A 74 -14.08 6.94 -16.97
N HIS A 75 -13.19 7.71 -16.35
CA HIS A 75 -12.15 7.21 -15.44
C HIS A 75 -12.73 6.74 -14.10
N LYS A 76 -13.86 7.31 -13.64
CA LYS A 76 -14.55 6.81 -12.44
C LYS A 76 -15.13 5.43 -12.71
N VAL A 77 -15.85 5.27 -13.82
CA VAL A 77 -16.43 3.98 -14.23
C VAL A 77 -15.33 2.93 -14.42
N ALA A 78 -14.22 3.31 -15.05
CA ALA A 78 -13.05 2.48 -15.23
C ALA A 78 -12.47 1.99 -13.89
N LEU A 79 -12.17 2.90 -12.95
CA LEU A 79 -11.63 2.53 -11.65
C LEU A 79 -12.64 1.74 -10.80
N SER A 80 -13.93 2.09 -10.83
CA SER A 80 -15.00 1.30 -10.20
C SER A 80 -15.00 -0.14 -10.71
N SER A 81 -14.93 -0.32 -12.03
CA SER A 81 -14.92 -1.66 -12.64
C SER A 81 -13.68 -2.48 -12.24
N LEU A 82 -12.52 -1.83 -12.12
CA LEU A 82 -11.29 -2.46 -11.66
C LEU A 82 -11.42 -2.95 -10.21
N LEU A 83 -11.91 -2.11 -9.31
CA LEU A 83 -12.11 -2.45 -7.90
C LEU A 83 -13.16 -3.55 -7.71
N GLN A 84 -14.27 -3.48 -8.46
CA GLN A 84 -15.27 -4.56 -8.48
C GLN A 84 -14.67 -5.88 -8.95
N ARG A 85 -13.79 -5.85 -9.95
CA ARG A 85 -13.09 -7.04 -10.46
C ARG A 85 -12.13 -7.63 -9.43
N ILE A 86 -11.38 -6.79 -8.71
CA ILE A 86 -10.53 -7.22 -7.59
C ILE A 86 -11.41 -7.89 -6.54
N ARG A 87 -12.49 -7.24 -6.11
CA ARG A 87 -13.38 -7.77 -5.06
C ARG A 87 -14.10 -9.04 -5.41
N SER A 88 -14.63 -9.14 -6.62
CA SER A 88 -15.28 -10.36 -7.10
C SER A 88 -14.31 -11.55 -7.23
N SER A 89 -13.02 -11.27 -7.41
CA SER A 89 -11.98 -12.32 -7.37
C SER A 89 -11.69 -12.81 -5.96
N ILE A 90 -12.04 -12.02 -4.93
CA ILE A 90 -11.96 -12.42 -3.51
C ILE A 90 -13.09 -13.38 -3.16
N SER A 91 -14.33 -13.03 -3.50
CA SER A 91 -15.53 -13.79 -3.11
C SER A 91 -15.65 -15.18 -3.76
N LYS A 92 -14.76 -15.53 -4.70
CA LYS A 92 -14.73 -16.83 -5.37
C LYS A 92 -13.79 -17.86 -4.70
N GLN A 93 -13.08 -17.51 -3.63
CA GLN A 93 -12.38 -18.52 -2.85
C GLN A 93 -13.42 -19.36 -2.09
N PRO A 94 -13.44 -20.69 -2.26
CA PRO A 94 -14.52 -21.52 -1.75
C PRO A 94 -14.45 -21.61 -0.23
N ASP A 95 -15.46 -21.04 0.44
CA ASP A 95 -15.89 -21.52 1.75
C ASP A 95 -16.41 -22.95 1.56
N THR A 96 -15.55 -23.94 1.78
CA THR A 96 -16.02 -25.27 2.14
C THR A 96 -16.73 -25.17 3.50
N ASP A 97 -18.04 -25.39 3.46
CA ASP A 97 -18.89 -25.82 4.57
C ASP A 97 -19.19 -24.81 5.69
N SER A 98 -20.00 -23.79 5.40
CA SER A 98 -20.93 -23.22 6.41
C SER A 98 -22.15 -22.57 5.76
N ALA A 99 -23.23 -23.34 5.61
CA ALA A 99 -24.54 -22.81 5.26
C ALA A 99 -25.12 -22.03 6.46
N SER A 100 -24.86 -20.73 6.57
CA SER A 100 -25.72 -19.73 7.28
C SER A 100 -25.13 -18.33 7.46
N SER A 101 -23.91 -18.05 7.02
CA SER A 101 -23.36 -16.69 7.13
C SER A 101 -23.69 -15.90 5.87
N GLN A 102 -24.51 -14.84 5.99
CA GLN A 102 -24.48 -13.73 5.03
C GLN A 102 -23.01 -13.37 4.77
N PRO A 103 -22.55 -13.13 3.53
CA PRO A 103 -21.22 -12.59 3.31
C PRO A 103 -21.21 -11.20 3.93
N SER A 104 -20.81 -11.10 5.20
CA SER A 104 -20.57 -9.83 5.84
C SER A 104 -19.52 -9.16 4.96
N ALA A 105 -19.87 -8.01 4.38
CA ALA A 105 -18.95 -7.21 3.60
C ALA A 105 -17.72 -6.99 4.49
N ILE A 106 -16.63 -7.70 4.19
CA ILE A 106 -15.38 -7.49 4.92
C ILE A 106 -15.04 -6.03 4.64
N PRO A 107 -14.93 -5.16 5.66
CA PRO A 107 -14.79 -3.73 5.46
C PRO A 107 -13.34 -3.45 5.03
N PHE A 108 -13.06 -3.80 3.79
CA PHE A 108 -11.89 -3.33 3.08
C PHE A 108 -12.17 -1.87 2.77
N GLY A 109 -11.46 -0.96 3.44
CA GLY A 109 -11.44 0.44 3.03
C GLY A 109 -10.96 0.57 1.58
N PHE A 110 -10.94 1.80 1.06
CA PHE A 110 -10.54 2.05 -0.32
C PHE A 110 -9.14 1.50 -0.66
N ASP A 111 -9.01 0.84 -1.81
CA ASP A 111 -7.75 0.25 -2.28
C ASP A 111 -6.85 1.30 -2.95
N TRP A 112 -6.05 1.98 -2.14
CA TRP A 112 -5.09 2.99 -2.58
C TRP A 112 -4.02 2.42 -3.52
N PHE A 113 -3.63 1.16 -3.35
CA PHE A 113 -2.62 0.53 -4.20
C PHE A 113 -3.16 0.34 -5.62
N ALA A 114 -4.35 -0.26 -5.75
CA ALA A 114 -5.01 -0.44 -7.05
C ALA A 114 -5.27 0.91 -7.75
N ALA A 115 -5.67 1.94 -7.00
CA ALA A 115 -5.82 3.29 -7.53
C ALA A 115 -4.49 3.89 -8.02
N THR A 116 -3.39 3.66 -7.31
CA THR A 116 -2.05 4.12 -7.71
C THR A 116 -1.60 3.43 -9.00
N ILE A 117 -1.78 2.11 -9.10
CA ILE A 117 -1.49 1.36 -10.32
C ILE A 117 -2.34 1.85 -11.49
N PHE A 118 -3.62 2.11 -11.27
CA PHE A 118 -4.51 2.68 -12.28
C PHE A 118 -4.01 4.02 -12.82
N LEU A 119 -3.52 4.91 -11.95
CA LEU A 119 -2.91 6.18 -12.37
C LEU A 119 -1.58 5.99 -13.11
N LEU A 120 -0.75 5.04 -12.68
CA LEU A 120 0.52 4.70 -13.35
C LEU A 120 0.32 4.22 -14.79
N PHE A 121 -0.77 3.50 -15.06
CA PHE A 121 -1.19 3.08 -16.40
C PHE A 121 -2.08 4.11 -17.11
N ASN A 122 -2.09 5.37 -16.68
CA ASN A 122 -2.86 6.47 -17.28
C ASN A 122 -4.37 6.18 -17.41
N GLY A 123 -4.91 5.40 -16.48
CA GLY A 123 -6.32 5.03 -16.45
C GLY A 123 -6.69 3.84 -17.34
N ASP A 124 -5.72 3.07 -17.84
CA ASP A 124 -6.00 1.82 -18.57
C ASP A 124 -6.34 0.68 -17.59
N VAL A 125 -7.61 0.26 -17.58
CA VAL A 125 -8.12 -0.80 -16.72
C VAL A 125 -7.50 -2.16 -17.03
N ASN A 126 -7.27 -2.46 -18.31
CA ASN A 126 -6.81 -3.79 -18.73
C ASN A 126 -5.34 -3.99 -18.36
N LEU A 127 -4.51 -2.98 -18.60
CA LEU A 127 -3.10 -3.01 -18.18
C LEU A 127 -2.98 -3.06 -16.65
N SER A 128 -3.78 -2.24 -15.95
CA SER A 128 -3.81 -2.23 -14.48
C SER A 128 -4.22 -3.58 -13.91
N TRP A 129 -5.27 -4.19 -14.45
CA TRP A 129 -5.71 -5.52 -14.03
C TRP A 129 -4.65 -6.59 -14.29
N THR A 130 -4.06 -6.59 -15.49
CA THR A 130 -3.03 -7.57 -15.88
C THR A 130 -1.86 -7.51 -14.90
N PHE A 131 -1.33 -6.31 -14.65
CA PHE A 131 -0.28 -6.09 -13.66
C PHE A 131 -0.69 -6.59 -12.27
N LEU A 132 -1.86 -6.17 -11.76
CA LEU A 132 -2.31 -6.55 -10.41
C LEU A 132 -2.50 -8.07 -10.28
N SER A 133 -3.00 -8.73 -11.32
CA SER A 133 -3.22 -10.17 -11.33
C SER A 133 -1.92 -10.97 -11.33
N GLU A 134 -0.91 -10.50 -12.08
CA GLU A 134 0.43 -11.08 -12.09
C GLU A 134 1.16 -10.80 -10.78
N PHE A 135 1.11 -9.55 -10.31
CA PHE A 135 1.77 -9.12 -9.10
C PHE A 135 1.23 -9.83 -7.85
N ALA A 136 -0.06 -10.19 -7.82
CA ALA A 136 -0.63 -10.97 -6.72
C ALA A 136 0.01 -12.35 -6.49
N ALA A 137 0.73 -12.87 -7.49
CA ALA A 137 1.53 -14.09 -7.38
C ALA A 137 2.84 -13.88 -6.61
N ASP A 138 3.31 -12.64 -6.50
CA ASP A 138 4.57 -12.28 -5.88
C ASP A 138 4.41 -12.09 -4.37
N LEU A 139 5.41 -12.53 -3.59
CA LEU A 139 5.45 -12.35 -2.14
C LEU A 139 5.39 -10.89 -1.71
N ARG A 140 6.00 -9.98 -2.46
CA ARG A 140 5.97 -8.54 -2.21
C ARG A 140 4.56 -7.97 -2.18
N SER A 141 3.63 -8.57 -2.94
CA SER A 141 2.24 -8.12 -2.97
C SER A 141 1.57 -8.19 -1.60
N VAL A 142 1.94 -9.14 -0.75
CA VAL A 142 1.38 -9.28 0.60
C VAL A 142 1.88 -8.17 1.53
N TYR A 143 3.02 -7.54 1.24
CA TYR A 143 3.57 -6.47 2.09
C TYR A 143 3.17 -5.07 1.62
N ILE A 144 3.12 -4.84 0.31
CA ILE A 144 2.89 -3.50 -0.23
C ILE A 144 1.43 -3.25 -0.63
N TRP A 145 0.69 -4.30 -0.98
CA TRP A 145 -0.71 -4.20 -1.36
C TRP A 145 -1.60 -4.63 -0.19
N HIS A 146 -2.03 -3.64 0.61
CA HIS A 146 -2.74 -3.90 1.86
C HIS A 146 -3.99 -4.76 1.69
N THR A 147 -4.84 -4.45 0.70
CA THR A 147 -6.04 -5.24 0.40
C THR A 147 -5.67 -6.70 0.20
N ARG A 148 -4.67 -6.98 -0.65
CA ARG A 148 -4.15 -8.34 -0.95
C ARG A 148 -3.71 -9.08 0.31
N SER A 149 -3.03 -8.37 1.20
CA SER A 149 -2.54 -8.92 2.47
C SER A 149 -3.67 -9.39 3.38
N GLN A 150 -4.74 -8.59 3.45
CA GLN A 150 -5.94 -8.97 4.19
C GLN A 150 -6.61 -10.20 3.55
N LEU A 151 -6.54 -10.36 2.22
CA LEU A 151 -7.06 -11.56 1.55
C LEU A 151 -6.34 -12.83 1.99
N VAL A 152 -5.00 -12.82 2.02
CA VAL A 152 -4.21 -13.98 2.49
C VAL A 152 -4.54 -14.32 3.94
N SER A 153 -4.73 -13.28 4.77
CA SER A 153 -4.99 -13.44 6.19
C SER A 153 -6.40 -13.97 6.48
N CYS A 154 -7.42 -13.54 5.72
CA CYS A 154 -8.79 -14.01 5.87
C CYS A 154 -8.97 -15.49 5.49
N SER A 155 -8.14 -16.03 4.59
CA SER A 155 -8.12 -17.47 4.29
C SER A 155 -7.55 -18.32 5.44
N SER A 156 -6.93 -17.69 6.45
CA SER A 156 -6.40 -18.36 7.62
C SER A 156 -7.45 -18.37 8.74
N SER A 157 -7.91 -19.56 9.12
CA SER A 157 -9.02 -19.80 10.07
C SER A 157 -8.81 -19.29 11.50
N SER A 158 -7.78 -18.49 11.78
CA SER A 158 -7.38 -18.11 13.14
C SER A 158 -7.91 -16.75 13.61
N GLY A 159 -8.46 -15.91 12.73
CA GLY A 159 -8.95 -14.57 13.12
C GLY A 159 -7.86 -13.65 13.70
N VAL A 160 -6.58 -14.03 13.59
CA VAL A 160 -5.43 -13.28 14.11
C VAL A 160 -5.02 -12.19 13.12
N ALA A 161 -4.54 -11.06 13.67
CA ALA A 161 -3.94 -9.97 12.91
C ALA A 161 -2.98 -10.49 11.84
N ASN A 162 -2.98 -9.80 10.70
CA ASN A 162 -2.20 -10.15 9.53
C ASN A 162 -0.71 -10.36 9.89
N PRO A 163 -0.19 -11.61 9.85
CA PRO A 163 1.13 -11.92 10.38
C PRO A 163 2.25 -11.22 9.60
N PHE A 164 2.04 -10.94 8.31
CA PHE A 164 3.00 -10.24 7.47
C PHE A 164 3.22 -8.81 7.95
N TYR A 165 2.14 -8.07 8.22
CA TYR A 165 2.23 -6.71 8.75
C TYR A 165 2.73 -6.66 10.18
N VAL A 166 2.31 -7.60 11.04
CA VAL A 166 2.82 -7.67 12.42
C VAL A 166 4.34 -7.87 12.44
N ASN A 167 4.85 -8.77 11.60
CA ASN A 167 6.29 -8.99 11.46
C ASN A 167 7.00 -7.76 10.90
N ALA A 168 6.44 -7.11 9.89
CA ALA A 168 6.98 -5.88 9.33
C ALA A 168 7.03 -4.74 10.36
N CYS A 169 5.98 -4.59 11.17
CA CYS A 169 5.90 -3.62 12.26
C CYS A 169 6.99 -3.86 13.32
N HIS A 170 7.11 -5.10 13.82
CA HIS A 170 8.14 -5.44 14.79
C HIS A 170 9.55 -5.18 14.25
N PHE A 171 9.78 -5.50 12.98
CA PHE A 171 11.06 -5.22 12.33
C PHE A 171 11.32 -3.72 12.21
N PHE A 172 10.33 -2.97 11.73
CA PHE A 172 10.38 -1.52 11.60
C PHE A 172 10.69 -0.84 12.94
N ASP A 173 9.95 -1.15 14.00
CA ASP A 173 10.15 -0.58 15.34
C ASP A 173 11.58 -0.84 15.83
N ARG A 174 12.10 -2.05 15.59
CA ARG A 174 13.45 -2.44 16.00
C ARG A 174 14.53 -1.66 15.23
N ILE A 175 14.42 -1.51 13.91
CA ILE A 175 15.39 -0.73 13.14
C ILE A 175 15.32 0.73 13.57
N LEU A 176 14.13 1.28 13.72
CA LEU A 176 13.95 2.68 14.09
C LEU A 176 14.60 2.97 15.46
N ALA A 177 14.44 2.07 16.43
CA ALA A 177 15.09 2.18 17.73
C ALA A 177 16.62 2.14 17.65
N LEU A 178 17.19 1.39 16.70
CA LEU A 178 18.64 1.27 16.52
C LEU A 178 19.24 2.45 15.73
N GLU A 179 18.58 2.87 14.66
CA GLU A 179 19.11 3.87 13.71
C GLU A 179 18.75 5.31 14.07
N CYS A 180 17.60 5.51 14.70
CA CYS A 180 17.05 6.82 15.03
C CYS A 180 16.49 6.82 16.47
N PRO A 181 17.33 6.56 17.49
CA PRO A 181 16.87 6.41 18.87
C PRO A 181 16.15 7.66 19.38
N ASP A 182 16.56 8.87 18.98
CA ASP A 182 15.91 10.12 19.38
C ASP A 182 14.47 10.22 18.87
N VAL A 183 14.25 9.78 17.62
CA VAL A 183 12.91 9.73 17.02
C VAL A 183 12.08 8.66 17.72
N TYR A 184 12.62 7.47 17.90
CA TYR A 184 11.94 6.36 18.57
C TYR A 184 11.54 6.72 20.02
N ASN A 185 12.45 7.32 20.78
CA ASN A 185 12.16 7.78 22.15
C ASN A 185 11.10 8.88 22.18
N THR A 186 11.01 9.69 21.14
CA THR A 186 9.94 10.70 21.01
C THR A 186 8.58 10.07 20.84
N PHE A 187 8.46 9.00 20.04
CA PHE A 187 7.25 8.18 19.96
C PHE A 187 6.86 7.57 21.31
N LEU A 188 7.82 7.02 22.06
CA LEU A 188 7.56 6.48 23.39
C LEU A 188 7.03 7.53 24.38
N LEU A 189 7.56 8.75 24.32
CA LEU A 189 7.16 9.84 25.22
C LEU A 189 5.74 10.34 24.99
N VAL A 190 5.23 10.23 23.76
CA VAL A 190 3.83 10.55 23.43
C VAL A 190 2.91 9.33 23.48
N GLU A 191 3.41 8.18 23.96
CA GLU A 191 2.69 6.90 24.04
C GLU A 191 2.12 6.42 22.69
N LEU A 192 2.79 6.77 21.59
CA LEU A 192 2.40 6.39 20.23
C LEU A 192 3.36 5.33 19.69
N SER A 193 2.83 4.21 19.22
CA SER A 193 3.68 3.20 18.56
C SER A 193 4.08 3.69 17.16
N PRO A 194 5.39 3.74 16.82
CA PRO A 194 5.85 4.12 15.48
C PRO A 194 5.19 3.28 14.38
N SER A 195 5.00 1.98 14.65
CA SER A 195 4.33 1.05 13.74
C SER A 195 2.94 1.50 13.28
N GLN A 196 2.22 2.30 14.07
CA GLN A 196 0.92 2.84 13.65
C GLN A 196 1.07 3.83 12.48
N ILE A 197 2.10 4.67 12.51
CA ILE A 197 2.42 5.62 11.43
C ILE A 197 2.91 4.86 10.20
N PHE A 198 3.79 3.88 10.39
CA PHE A 198 4.26 2.99 9.33
C PHE A 198 3.10 2.32 8.58
N VAL A 199 2.19 1.65 9.30
CA VAL A 199 1.04 0.98 8.68
C VAL A 199 0.14 1.98 7.96
N ARG A 200 -0.10 3.16 8.54
CA ARG A 200 -0.94 4.20 7.93
C ARG A 200 -0.38 4.66 6.59
N TRP A 201 0.90 5.01 6.55
CA TRP A 201 1.54 5.50 5.33
C TRP A 201 1.59 4.42 4.24
N VAL A 202 1.97 3.18 4.59
CA VAL A 202 2.03 2.07 3.63
C VAL A 202 0.63 1.71 3.12
N LYS A 203 -0.38 1.62 4.00
CA LYS A 203 -1.77 1.31 3.63
C LYS A 203 -2.36 2.32 2.64
N GLN A 204 -1.97 3.58 2.76
CA GLN A 204 -2.41 4.65 1.86
C GLN A 204 -1.47 4.84 0.66
N CYS A 205 -0.46 3.99 0.47
CA CYS A 205 0.58 4.17 -0.56
C CYS A 205 1.18 5.59 -0.54
N PHE A 206 1.32 6.17 0.65
CA PHE A 206 1.79 7.54 0.89
C PHE A 206 0.96 8.65 0.23
N TRP A 207 -0.27 8.36 -0.20
CA TRP A 207 -1.21 9.40 -0.60
C TRP A 207 -1.39 10.40 0.54
N ASN A 208 -1.49 11.69 0.19
CA ASN A 208 -1.50 12.83 1.12
C ASN A 208 -0.14 13.18 1.78
N TYR A 209 0.85 12.28 1.75
CA TYR A 209 2.14 12.51 2.43
C TYR A 209 3.27 12.84 1.47
N LEU A 210 3.41 12.08 0.37
CA LEU A 210 4.50 12.25 -0.59
C LEU A 210 4.01 12.86 -1.90
N ASP A 211 4.91 13.56 -2.57
CA ASP A 211 4.70 14.01 -3.95
C ASP A 211 4.59 12.79 -4.88
N TRP A 212 3.86 12.94 -6.00
CA TRP A 212 3.62 11.83 -6.93
C TRP A 212 4.90 11.15 -7.40
N GLY A 213 5.95 11.91 -7.69
CA GLY A 213 7.26 11.36 -8.09
C GLY A 213 7.83 10.41 -7.04
N GLU A 214 7.76 10.80 -5.77
CA GLU A 214 8.27 10.00 -4.65
C GLU A 214 7.39 8.77 -4.36
N ILE A 215 6.07 8.85 -4.58
CA ILE A 215 5.17 7.68 -4.54
C ILE A 215 5.57 6.66 -5.62
N VAL A 216 5.87 7.15 -6.83
CA VAL A 216 6.30 6.31 -7.95
C VAL A 216 7.67 5.67 -7.67
N ASP A 217 8.62 6.45 -7.15
CA ASP A 217 9.95 5.95 -6.79
C ASP A 217 9.86 4.92 -5.66
N TYR A 218 9.02 5.15 -4.64
CA TYR A 218 8.74 4.18 -3.58
C TYR A 218 8.23 2.84 -4.15
N LEU A 219 7.27 2.90 -5.08
CA LEU A 219 6.75 1.69 -5.73
C LEU A 219 7.83 0.97 -6.54
N PHE A 220 8.67 1.70 -7.28
CA PHE A 220 9.78 1.07 -8.00
C PHE A 220 10.77 0.40 -7.06
N ILE A 221 11.15 1.06 -5.96
CA ILE A 221 12.03 0.44 -4.97
C ILE A 221 11.42 -0.85 -4.43
N CYS A 222 10.14 -0.83 -4.08
CA CYS A 222 9.44 -2.02 -3.60
C CYS A 222 9.37 -3.17 -4.63
N LEU A 223 9.28 -2.83 -5.93
CA LEU A 223 9.15 -3.81 -7.02
C LEU A 223 10.49 -4.32 -7.56
N LEU A 224 11.60 -3.62 -7.29
CA LEU A 224 12.91 -3.97 -7.83
C LEU A 224 13.87 -4.54 -6.79
N HIS A 225 13.67 -4.19 -5.53
CA HIS A 225 14.55 -4.61 -4.44
C HIS A 225 13.92 -5.72 -3.59
N PRO A 226 14.73 -6.40 -2.75
CA PRO A 226 14.23 -7.37 -1.79
C PRO A 226 13.12 -6.82 -0.89
N VAL A 227 12.27 -7.72 -0.40
CA VAL A 227 11.07 -7.40 0.39
C VAL A 227 11.35 -6.35 1.49
N PRO A 228 12.42 -6.39 2.30
CA PRO A 228 12.61 -5.44 3.41
C PRO A 228 12.73 -3.96 3.01
N TYR A 229 12.99 -3.63 1.74
CA TYR A 229 13.24 -2.25 1.32
C TYR A 229 12.09 -1.30 1.62
N PHE A 230 10.83 -1.75 1.54
CA PHE A 230 9.68 -0.90 1.90
C PHE A 230 9.74 -0.40 3.35
N VAL A 231 10.32 -1.18 4.27
CA VAL A 231 10.52 -0.77 5.68
C VAL A 231 11.66 0.24 5.78
N TYR A 232 12.77 0.01 5.08
CA TYR A 232 13.92 0.92 5.07
C TYR A 232 13.56 2.29 4.53
N VAL A 233 12.69 2.38 3.53
CA VAL A 233 12.17 3.67 3.04
C VAL A 233 11.46 4.42 4.16
N VAL A 234 10.60 3.77 4.95
CA VAL A 234 9.90 4.45 6.05
C VAL A 234 10.87 4.89 7.15
N VAL A 235 11.89 4.07 7.45
CA VAL A 235 12.95 4.46 8.38
C VAL A 235 13.71 5.69 7.86
N ALA A 236 14.04 5.75 6.57
CA ALA A 236 14.69 6.90 5.95
C ALA A 236 13.81 8.16 6.02
N ILE A 237 12.50 8.03 5.80
CA ILE A 237 11.53 9.12 5.97
C ILE A 237 11.53 9.63 7.41
N LEU A 238 11.43 8.75 8.41
CA LEU A 238 11.44 9.18 9.81
C LEU A 238 12.77 9.78 10.25
N ARG A 239 13.88 9.30 9.69
CA ARG A 239 15.20 9.92 9.88
C ARG A 239 15.22 11.34 9.33
N HIS A 240 14.72 11.56 8.12
CA HIS A 240 14.58 12.89 7.51
C HIS A 240 13.70 13.82 8.36
N LEU A 241 12.61 13.29 8.91
CA LEU A 241 11.68 14.05 9.76
C LEU A 241 12.21 14.29 11.18
N GLY A 242 13.34 13.72 11.58
CA GLY A 242 13.80 13.72 12.97
C GLY A 242 13.90 15.11 13.60
N GLU A 243 14.43 16.10 12.88
CA GLU A 243 14.49 17.48 13.36
C GLU A 243 13.10 18.11 13.55
N SER A 244 12.18 17.87 12.62
CA SER A 244 10.80 18.36 12.69
C SER A 244 10.02 17.70 13.83
N ILE A 245 10.21 16.40 14.04
CA ILE A 245 9.61 15.65 15.15
C ILE A 245 10.13 16.19 16.50
N ASN A 246 11.44 16.44 16.60
CA ASN A 246 12.03 17.00 17.82
C ASN A 246 11.59 18.46 18.07
N ARG A 247 11.38 19.25 17.01
CA ARG A 247 10.87 20.62 17.12
C ARG A 247 9.41 20.66 17.55
N ALA A 248 8.55 19.77 17.01
CA ALA A 248 7.16 19.62 17.44
C ALA A 248 7.05 19.29 18.95
N LYS A 249 8.12 18.73 19.53
CA LYS A 249 8.28 18.50 20.97
C LYS A 249 8.64 19.75 21.79
N SER A 250 9.32 20.71 21.16
CA SER A 250 9.97 21.85 21.82
C SER A 250 9.20 23.17 21.67
N GLU A 251 8.28 23.28 20.71
CA GLU A 251 7.41 24.44 20.57
C GLU A 251 6.45 24.53 21.79
N MET A 252 6.46 25.70 22.44
CA MET A 252 5.90 25.96 23.77
C MET A 252 4.39 25.65 23.86
N PRO A 253 3.90 25.16 25.03
CA PRO A 253 2.49 25.04 25.29
C PRO A 253 1.87 26.44 25.36
N THR A 254 1.13 26.82 24.33
CA THR A 254 0.07 27.81 24.51
C THR A 254 -1.12 27.03 25.07
N GLU A 255 -1.80 27.54 26.09
CA GLU A 255 -2.78 26.86 26.97
C GLU A 255 -4.00 26.17 26.29
N GLN A 256 -3.98 25.96 24.98
CA GLN A 256 -5.13 25.52 24.19
C GLN A 256 -4.99 24.12 23.55
N GLU A 257 -3.78 23.53 23.41
CA GLU A 257 -3.63 22.17 22.86
C GLU A 257 -2.50 21.37 23.55
N PRO A 258 -2.76 20.14 24.04
CA PRO A 258 -1.73 19.31 24.67
C PRO A 258 -0.71 18.76 23.65
N GLN A 259 0.57 18.77 24.04
CA GLN A 259 1.74 18.38 23.22
C GLN A 259 1.67 17.09 22.38
N PRO A 260 1.08 15.95 22.83
CA PRO A 260 1.00 14.75 22.00
C PRO A 260 0.12 14.92 20.75
N GLU A 261 -0.87 15.81 20.79
CA GLU A 261 -1.80 16.01 19.67
C GLU A 261 -1.11 16.65 18.46
N GLN A 262 -0.17 17.58 18.68
CA GLN A 262 0.54 18.28 17.60
C GLN A 262 1.46 17.35 16.82
N MET A 263 2.18 16.45 17.50
CA MET A 263 3.04 15.47 16.82
C MET A 263 2.21 14.43 16.06
N ILE A 264 1.08 14.01 16.63
CA ILE A 264 0.15 13.08 15.99
C ILE A 264 -0.41 13.72 14.71
N VAL A 265 -0.94 14.95 14.79
CA VAL A 265 -1.46 15.69 13.62
C VAL A 265 -0.36 15.88 12.58
N PHE A 266 0.84 16.29 12.98
CA PHE A 266 1.99 16.42 12.08
C PHE A 266 2.26 15.14 11.28
N LEU A 267 2.37 13.99 11.95
CA LEU A 267 2.68 12.72 11.29
C LEU A 267 1.50 12.13 10.51
N GLN A 268 0.27 12.46 10.90
CA GLN A 268 -0.95 11.88 10.35
C GLN A 268 -1.63 12.71 9.27
N GLU A 269 -1.39 14.01 9.20
CA GLU A 269 -2.13 14.92 8.32
C GLU A 269 -1.21 15.78 7.45
N GLU A 270 -0.01 16.11 7.90
CA GLU A 270 0.88 16.99 7.13
C GLU A 270 1.66 16.26 6.03
N PRO A 271 1.88 16.93 4.88
CA PRO A 271 2.73 16.40 3.83
C PRO A 271 4.20 16.40 4.27
N ILE A 272 4.92 15.36 3.86
CA ILE A 272 6.33 15.16 4.13
C ILE A 272 7.13 16.02 3.15
N ARG A 273 7.54 17.19 3.61
CA ARG A 273 8.23 18.19 2.77
C ARG A 273 9.71 17.90 2.64
N GLY A 274 10.23 18.10 1.44
CA GLY A 274 11.68 18.06 1.16
C GLY A 274 12.30 16.67 1.23
N PHE A 275 11.50 15.61 1.34
CA PHE A 275 12.01 14.23 1.24
C PHE A 275 12.20 13.88 -0.24
N ARG A 276 13.36 13.30 -0.56
CA ARG A 276 13.70 12.79 -1.89
C ARG A 276 14.30 11.40 -1.72
N LEU A 277 13.62 10.37 -2.21
CA LEU A 277 14.03 8.98 -1.99
C LEU A 277 15.43 8.71 -2.55
N SER A 278 15.75 9.31 -3.70
CA SER A 278 17.06 9.23 -4.35
C SER A 278 18.22 9.67 -3.44
N ASP A 279 18.04 10.70 -2.63
CA ASP A 279 19.08 11.21 -1.70
C ASP A 279 19.36 10.22 -0.55
N HIS A 280 18.41 9.32 -0.28
CA HIS A 280 18.51 8.34 0.82
C HIS A 280 18.86 6.93 0.36
N MET A 281 19.04 6.69 -0.94
CA MET A 281 19.30 5.34 -1.48
C MET A 281 20.56 4.68 -0.90
N THR A 282 21.66 5.42 -0.79
CA THR A 282 22.91 4.91 -0.18
C THR A 282 22.68 4.44 1.25
N TYR A 283 21.90 5.19 2.03
CA TYR A 283 21.58 4.84 3.40
C TYR A 283 20.67 3.60 3.47
N ILE A 284 19.68 3.50 2.57
CA ILE A 284 18.80 2.34 2.47
C ILE A 284 19.60 1.06 2.15
N ASP A 285 20.55 1.13 1.23
CA ASP A 285 21.42 0.00 0.90
C ASP A 285 22.34 -0.40 2.07
N GLU A 286 22.83 0.58 2.84
CA GLU A 286 23.58 0.33 4.07
C GLU A 286 22.73 -0.36 5.16
N LEU A 287 21.43 -0.02 5.26
CA LEU A 287 20.50 -0.71 6.16
C LEU A 287 20.31 -2.16 5.74
N HIS A 288 20.08 -2.40 4.44
CA HIS A 288 19.99 -3.75 3.91
C HIS A 288 21.24 -4.55 4.28
N ARG A 289 22.44 -4.08 3.93
CA ARG A 289 23.70 -4.79 4.25
C ARG A 289 23.89 -5.12 5.74
N ARG A 290 23.38 -4.28 6.65
CA ARG A 290 23.52 -4.49 8.11
C ARG A 290 22.48 -5.44 8.69
N TYR A 291 21.26 -5.42 8.17
CA TYR A 291 20.12 -6.10 8.79
C TYR A 291 19.60 -7.30 7.99
N ASP A 292 19.98 -7.46 6.73
CA ASP A 292 19.47 -8.52 5.83
C ASP A 292 19.61 -9.94 6.41
N ALA A 293 20.76 -10.28 6.98
CA ALA A 293 20.99 -11.59 7.58
C ALA A 293 20.05 -11.91 8.77
N GLN A 294 19.44 -10.89 9.40
CA GLN A 294 18.47 -11.07 10.48
C GLN A 294 17.04 -11.23 9.95
N LEU A 295 16.83 -11.05 8.64
CA LEU A 295 15.52 -10.91 7.98
C LEU A 295 15.14 -12.07 7.09
N ASP A 296 16.12 -12.79 6.56
CA ASP A 296 15.88 -14.03 5.83
C ASP A 296 14.86 -14.95 6.54
N PRO A 297 14.90 -15.18 7.86
CA PRO A 297 13.90 -16.03 8.51
C PRO A 297 12.50 -15.41 8.60
N ILE A 298 12.39 -14.08 8.57
CA ILE A 298 11.11 -13.37 8.79
C ILE A 298 10.32 -13.27 7.48
N PHE A 299 11.04 -13.08 6.37
CA PHE A 299 10.43 -12.91 5.04
C PHE A 299 10.46 -14.20 4.20
N SER A 300 11.36 -15.15 4.46
CA SER A 300 11.48 -16.39 3.66
C SER A 300 10.64 -17.56 4.19
N ASN A 301 10.16 -17.54 5.45
CA ASN A 301 9.37 -18.64 6.04
C ASN A 301 7.90 -18.66 5.58
N LEU A 302 7.59 -18.02 4.47
CA LEU A 302 6.23 -17.82 3.96
C LEU A 302 6.00 -18.65 2.69
N GLU A 303 6.26 -19.95 2.79
CA GLU A 303 5.62 -20.91 1.90
C GLU A 303 4.13 -20.94 2.25
N CYS A 304 3.32 -20.20 1.49
CA CYS A 304 1.88 -20.45 1.45
C CYS A 304 1.71 -21.88 0.93
N THR A 305 1.56 -22.85 1.83
CA THR A 305 1.17 -24.21 1.43
C THR A 305 -0.21 -24.11 0.78
N PRO A 306 -0.36 -24.41 -0.53
CA PRO A 306 -1.69 -24.55 -1.10
C PRO A 306 -2.32 -25.76 -0.42
N LYS A 307 -3.45 -25.56 0.26
CA LYS A 307 -4.41 -26.64 0.50
C LYS A 307 -5.33 -26.73 -0.71
#